data_AF-A0A945MIK6-F1
#
_entry.id   AF-A0A945MIK6-F1
#
_cell.length_a   1.000
_cell.length_b   1.000
_cell.length_c   1.000
_cell.angle_alpha   90.00
_cell.angle_beta   90.00
_cell.angle_gamma   90.00
#
_symmetry.space_group_name_H-M   'P 1'
#
loop_
_entity.id
_entity.type
_entity.pdbx_description
1 polymer ?
#
loop_
_entity_poly.entity_id
_entity_poly.type
_entity_poly.pdbx_seq_one_letter_code
_entity_poly.pdbx_strand_id
1 'polypeptide(L)'
;MVIAQDAQGAELARPWVEKAGGTYRALLDQYNFIGKAYNLKYVPVGIAVDETGRLVRPVGSVNIQDAEFLADLKEWAETDGIAKRWCGLPGGGLPQPMNPGEKQADDHFQVAIALLQEGKKQEAIARLKKAVRLDPQNWLMRKQLWAIDAPEAFYAGEVNYDWQEARKEAEAKELLKSE
;
A
#
# COMPACT_ATOMS: atom_id res chain seq x y z
N MET A 1 10.95 -11.20 -3.14
CA MET A 1 11.32 -9.90 -2.53
C MET A 1 10.10 -9.34 -1.83
N VAL A 2 10.28 -8.63 -0.72
CA VAL A 2 9.22 -7.86 -0.04
C VAL A 2 9.56 -6.38 -0.08
N ILE A 3 8.54 -5.54 -0.19
CA ILE A 3 8.68 -4.09 -0.13
C ILE A 3 7.72 -3.59 0.95
N ALA A 4 8.27 -3.04 2.04
CA ALA A 4 7.48 -2.38 3.07
C ALA A 4 7.18 -0.95 2.62
N GLN A 5 5.96 -0.46 2.84
CA GLN A 5 5.58 0.92 2.57
C GLN A 5 5.37 1.63 3.91
N ASP A 6 6.27 2.55 4.26
CA ASP A 6 6.17 3.40 5.45
C ASP A 6 6.84 4.75 5.18
N ALA A 7 6.06 5.83 5.24
CA ALA A 7 6.56 7.18 4.95
C ALA A 7 7.47 7.74 6.06
N GLN A 8 7.38 7.20 7.28
CA GLN A 8 8.17 7.64 8.43
C GLN A 8 9.57 6.99 8.45
N GLY A 9 9.78 5.91 7.71
CA GLY A 9 11.10 5.35 7.41
C GLY A 9 11.31 3.90 7.84
N ALA A 10 12.54 3.40 7.62
CA ALA A 10 12.87 1.98 7.78
C ALA A 10 12.71 1.49 9.22
N GLU A 11 12.96 2.34 10.21
CA GLU A 11 12.99 1.94 11.62
C GLU A 11 11.62 1.45 12.14
N LEU A 12 10.52 1.88 11.52
CA LEU A 12 9.18 1.40 11.88
C LEU A 12 8.81 0.08 11.19
N ALA A 13 9.34 -0.18 9.99
CA ALA A 13 9.06 -1.39 9.23
C ALA A 13 10.04 -2.54 9.53
N ARG A 14 11.30 -2.21 9.84
CA ARG A 14 12.40 -3.16 10.03
C ARG A 14 12.09 -4.24 11.07
N PRO A 15 11.55 -3.94 12.28
CA PRO A 15 11.30 -4.96 13.29
C PRO A 15 10.36 -6.07 12.80
N TRP A 16 9.38 -5.72 11.97
CA TRP A 16 8.40 -6.67 11.42
C TRP A 16 9.00 -7.57 10.34
N VAL A 17 9.80 -6.98 9.45
CA VAL A 17 10.51 -7.71 8.39
C VAL A 17 11.52 -8.67 8.99
N GLU A 18 12.28 -8.24 10.00
CA GLU A 18 13.26 -9.07 10.70
C GLU A 18 12.60 -10.20 11.48
N LYS A 19 11.51 -9.91 12.22
CA LYS A 19 10.72 -10.92 12.94
C LYS A 19 10.14 -11.99 12.01
N ALA A 20 9.75 -11.61 10.78
CA ALA A 20 9.24 -12.55 9.80
C ALA A 20 10.29 -13.55 9.28
N GLY A 21 11.59 -13.25 9.42
CA GLY A 21 12.68 -14.18 9.12
C GLY A 21 12.77 -14.60 7.64
N GLY A 22 12.26 -13.80 6.71
CA GLY A 22 12.30 -14.12 5.28
C GLY A 22 13.72 -14.12 4.72
N THR A 23 14.05 -15.11 3.89
CA THR A 23 15.36 -15.21 3.21
C THR A 23 15.46 -14.38 1.93
N TYR A 24 14.36 -13.77 1.51
CA TYR A 24 14.27 -12.91 0.34
C TYR A 24 14.71 -11.47 0.65
N ARG A 25 15.15 -10.74 -0.38
CA ARG A 25 15.45 -9.31 -0.28
C ARG A 25 14.23 -8.54 0.26
N ALA A 26 14.48 -7.67 1.24
CA ALA A 26 13.52 -6.70 1.73
C ALA A 26 13.96 -5.27 1.37
N LEU A 27 13.02 -4.47 0.91
CA LEU A 27 13.19 -3.06 0.57
C LEU A 27 12.15 -2.21 1.29
N LEU A 28 12.39 -0.90 1.33
CA LEU A 28 11.46 0.11 1.83
C LEU A 28 11.06 1.05 0.69
N ASP A 29 9.76 1.22 0.50
CA ASP A 29 9.19 2.27 -0.34
C ASP A 29 8.76 3.47 0.53
N GLN A 30 9.76 4.24 0.97
CA GLN A 30 9.54 5.40 1.84
C GLN A 30 8.83 6.55 1.13
N TYR A 31 9.08 6.70 -0.17
CA TYR A 31 8.59 7.82 -0.99
C TYR A 31 7.35 7.48 -1.82
N ASN A 32 6.76 6.31 -1.57
CA ASN A 32 5.60 5.80 -2.31
C ASN A 32 5.85 5.71 -3.84
N PHE A 33 7.08 5.38 -4.26
CA PHE A 33 7.41 5.20 -5.67
C PHE A 33 6.63 4.04 -6.29
N ILE A 34 6.52 2.91 -5.58
CA ILE A 34 5.78 1.75 -6.05
C ILE A 34 4.27 2.04 -6.00
N GLY A 35 3.80 2.64 -4.90
CA GLY A 35 2.40 3.03 -4.78
C GLY A 35 1.95 3.98 -5.88
N LYS A 36 2.78 4.97 -6.22
CA LYS A 36 2.54 5.90 -7.33
C LYS A 36 2.60 5.22 -8.69
N ALA A 37 3.64 4.42 -8.95
CA ALA A 37 3.82 3.73 -10.23
C ALA A 37 2.63 2.85 -10.58
N TYR A 38 2.04 2.18 -9.58
CA TYR A 38 0.92 1.25 -9.75
C TYR A 38 -0.46 1.80 -9.36
N ASN A 39 -0.56 3.09 -9.01
CA ASN A 39 -1.77 3.72 -8.46
C ASN A 39 -2.40 2.86 -7.34
N LEU A 40 -1.57 2.34 -6.43
CA LEU A 40 -2.00 1.45 -5.37
C LEU A 40 -2.90 2.18 -4.38
N LYS A 41 -4.05 1.56 -4.09
CA LYS A 41 -5.00 2.07 -3.11
C LYS A 41 -4.91 1.36 -1.76
N TYR A 42 -4.29 0.18 -1.72
CA TYR A 42 -4.24 -0.65 -0.54
C TYR A 42 -3.00 -1.55 -0.57
N VAL A 43 -2.68 -2.09 0.59
CA VAL A 43 -1.70 -3.17 0.82
C VAL A 43 -2.32 -4.19 1.78
N PRO A 44 -1.94 -5.49 1.69
CA PRO A 44 -0.90 -6.07 0.82
C PRO A 44 -1.35 -6.24 -0.65
N VAL A 45 -0.39 -6.18 -1.57
CA VAL A 45 -0.56 -6.50 -3.00
C VAL A 45 0.60 -7.36 -3.50
N GLY A 46 0.36 -8.18 -4.52
CA GLY A 46 1.39 -8.89 -5.26
C GLY A 46 1.61 -8.27 -6.63
N ILE A 47 2.88 -8.05 -6.95
CA ILE A 47 3.36 -7.61 -8.26
C ILE A 47 4.22 -8.76 -8.80
N ALA A 48 3.75 -9.45 -9.83
CA ALA A 48 4.50 -10.53 -10.46
C ALA A 48 5.03 -10.05 -11.82
N VAL A 49 6.34 -10.20 -12.01
CA VAL A 49 7.08 -9.75 -13.19
C VAL A 49 7.93 -10.89 -13.73
N ASP A 50 7.96 -11.06 -15.05
CA ASP A 50 8.85 -12.00 -15.73
C ASP A 50 10.30 -11.48 -15.79
N GLU A 51 11.21 -12.30 -16.34
CA GLU A 51 12.64 -11.99 -16.49
C GLU A 51 12.91 -10.80 -17.41
N THR A 52 11.92 -10.42 -18.25
CA THR A 52 11.99 -9.25 -19.12
C THR A 52 11.40 -7.99 -18.48
N GLY A 53 10.91 -8.10 -17.23
CA GLY A 53 10.33 -7.02 -16.46
C GLY A 53 8.86 -6.72 -16.79
N ARG A 54 8.14 -7.65 -17.45
CA ARG A 54 6.73 -7.46 -17.80
C ARG A 54 5.82 -8.03 -16.72
N LEU A 55 4.70 -7.35 -16.47
CA LEU A 55 3.65 -7.88 -15.60
C LEU A 55 3.06 -9.16 -16.21
N VAL A 56 3.06 -10.25 -15.44
CA VAL A 56 2.44 -11.53 -15.83
C VAL A 56 1.00 -11.67 -15.36
N ARG A 57 0.55 -10.75 -14.49
CA ARG A 57 -0.83 -10.64 -14.00
C ARG A 57 -1.14 -9.18 -13.58
N PRO A 58 -2.42 -8.80 -13.47
CA PRO A 58 -2.82 -7.55 -12.81
C PRO A 58 -2.17 -7.38 -11.44
N VAL A 59 -1.76 -6.15 -11.12
CA VAL A 59 -1.34 -5.80 -9.76
C VAL A 59 -2.57 -5.75 -8.85
N GLY A 60 -2.50 -6.45 -7.72
CA GLY A 60 -3.59 -6.51 -6.77
C GLY A 60 -3.34 -7.55 -5.69
N SER A 61 -4.36 -7.78 -4.87
CA SER A 61 -4.32 -8.77 -3.78
C SER A 61 -3.81 -10.13 -4.25
N VAL A 62 -3.11 -10.80 -3.34
CA VAL A 62 -2.63 -12.18 -3.49
C VAL A 62 -2.95 -12.94 -2.21
N ASN A 63 -3.30 -14.21 -2.33
CA ASN A 63 -3.52 -15.09 -1.20
C ASN A 63 -2.83 -16.43 -1.47
N ILE A 64 -1.69 -16.67 -0.82
CA ILE A 64 -0.93 -17.92 -0.99
C ILE A 64 -1.61 -19.13 -0.34
N GLN A 65 -2.62 -18.92 0.50
CA GLN A 65 -3.43 -20.00 1.07
C GLN A 65 -4.56 -20.43 0.13
N ASP A 66 -4.86 -19.63 -0.90
CA ASP A 66 -5.81 -20.01 -1.94
C ASP A 66 -5.17 -21.06 -2.87
N ALA A 67 -5.85 -22.20 -3.00
CA ALA A 67 -5.29 -23.36 -3.71
C ALA A 67 -5.13 -23.10 -5.21
N GLU A 68 -6.05 -22.35 -5.82
CA GLU A 68 -5.99 -22.02 -7.25
C GLU A 68 -4.85 -21.05 -7.55
N PHE A 69 -4.72 -20.00 -6.74
CA PHE A 69 -3.63 -19.04 -6.82
C PHE A 69 -2.27 -19.72 -6.60
N LEU A 70 -2.17 -20.62 -5.60
CA LEU A 70 -0.95 -21.36 -5.35
C LEU A 70 -0.59 -22.29 -6.53
N ALA A 71 -1.58 -22.93 -7.15
CA ALA A 71 -1.36 -23.74 -8.34
C ALA A 71 -0.87 -22.90 -9.53
N ASP A 72 -1.48 -21.75 -9.81
CA ASP A 72 -1.03 -20.83 -10.86
C ASP A 72 0.38 -20.29 -10.59
N LEU A 73 0.67 -19.96 -9.34
CA LEU A 73 1.98 -19.46 -8.94
C LEU A 73 3.07 -20.53 -9.13
N LYS A 74 2.78 -21.79 -8.82
CA LYS A 74 3.69 -22.92 -9.06
C LYS A 74 3.90 -23.18 -10.54
N GLU A 75 2.82 -23.19 -11.33
CA GLU A 75 2.90 -23.33 -12.79
C GLU A 75 3.83 -22.28 -13.39
N TRP A 76 3.66 -21.01 -13.02
CA TRP A 76 4.53 -19.94 -13.49
C TRP A 76 5.97 -20.04 -12.98
N ALA A 77 6.18 -20.46 -11.73
CA ALA A 77 7.52 -20.56 -11.17
C ALA A 77 8.33 -21.78 -11.68
N GLU A 78 7.65 -22.83 -12.12
CA GLU A 78 8.26 -24.10 -12.52
C GLU A 78 8.28 -24.31 -14.04
N THR A 79 7.66 -23.41 -14.82
CA THR A 79 7.58 -23.50 -16.28
C THR A 79 7.85 -22.16 -16.96
N ASP A 80 8.11 -22.16 -18.27
CA ASP A 80 8.24 -20.92 -19.06
C ASP A 80 6.88 -20.25 -19.40
N GLY A 81 5.77 -20.73 -18.80
CA GLY A 81 4.41 -20.34 -19.13
C GLY A 81 3.75 -19.39 -18.13
N ILE A 82 2.96 -18.43 -18.62
CA ILE A 82 2.03 -17.66 -17.77
C ILE A 82 0.76 -18.49 -17.57
N ALA A 83 0.37 -18.68 -16.30
CA ALA A 83 -0.83 -19.42 -15.94
C ALA A 83 -2.07 -18.88 -16.68
N LYS A 84 -2.85 -19.77 -17.30
CA LYS A 84 -3.99 -19.39 -18.15
C LYS A 84 -5.02 -18.51 -17.44
N ARG A 85 -5.20 -18.69 -16.12
CA ARG A 85 -6.12 -17.89 -15.30
C ARG A 85 -5.65 -16.45 -15.10
N TRP A 86 -4.37 -16.16 -15.28
CA TRP A 86 -3.84 -14.80 -15.19
C TRP A 86 -3.95 -14.04 -16.52
N CYS A 87 -3.98 -14.76 -17.63
CA CYS A 87 -4.15 -14.21 -18.96
C CYS A 87 -5.56 -13.59 -19.14
N GLY A 88 -5.60 -12.32 -19.52
CA GLY A 88 -6.87 -11.63 -19.81
C GLY A 88 -7.70 -11.26 -18.58
N LEU A 89 -7.15 -11.35 -17.37
CA LEU A 89 -7.81 -10.82 -16.18
C LEU A 89 -8.07 -9.32 -16.35
N PRO A 90 -9.26 -8.83 -15.94
CA PRO A 90 -9.52 -7.40 -15.90
C PRO A 90 -8.49 -6.71 -15.00
N GLY A 91 -7.89 -5.62 -15.49
CA GLY A 91 -6.75 -4.97 -14.84
C GLY A 91 -5.38 -5.54 -15.23
N GLY A 92 -5.30 -6.51 -16.15
CA GLY A 92 -4.05 -7.15 -16.62
C GLY A 92 -3.18 -6.27 -17.52
N GLY A 93 -3.36 -4.96 -17.46
CA GLY A 93 -2.59 -3.97 -18.19
C GLY A 93 -1.71 -3.14 -17.25
N LEU A 94 -1.06 -2.13 -17.82
CA LEU A 94 -0.41 -1.09 -17.02
C LEU A 94 -1.43 -0.51 -16.02
N PRO A 95 -0.98 -0.14 -14.82
CA PRO A 95 -1.82 0.52 -13.82
C PRO A 95 -2.58 1.69 -14.46
N GLN A 96 -3.88 1.77 -14.16
CA GLN A 96 -4.71 2.83 -14.73
C GLN A 96 -4.10 4.19 -14.36
N PRO A 97 -3.94 5.09 -15.34
CA PRO A 97 -3.37 6.40 -15.06
C PRO A 97 -4.24 7.11 -14.04
N MET A 98 -3.58 7.75 -13.06
CA MET A 98 -4.27 8.53 -12.05
C MET A 98 -5.16 9.59 -12.70
N ASN A 99 -6.40 9.69 -12.24
CA ASN A 99 -7.28 10.80 -12.57
C ASN A 99 -6.77 12.10 -11.90
N PRO A 100 -7.29 13.29 -12.28
CA PRO A 100 -6.81 14.55 -11.72
C PRO A 100 -6.89 14.65 -10.18
N GLY A 101 -7.94 14.10 -9.56
CA GLY A 101 -8.09 14.08 -8.11
C GLY A 101 -7.05 13.18 -7.43
N GLU A 102 -6.79 12.00 -8.01
CA GLU A 102 -5.74 11.08 -7.53
C GLU A 102 -4.34 11.69 -7.68
N LYS A 103 -4.07 12.42 -8.77
CA LYS A 103 -2.80 13.15 -8.95
C LYS A 103 -2.63 14.22 -7.88
N GLN A 104 -3.69 15.00 -7.61
CA GLN A 104 -3.65 16.03 -6.58
C GLN A 104 -3.51 15.43 -5.17
N ALA A 105 -4.12 14.27 -4.92
CA ALA A 105 -3.96 13.51 -3.69
C ALA A 105 -2.51 13.04 -3.51
N ASP A 106 -1.90 12.48 -4.57
CA ASP A 106 -0.47 12.10 -4.58
C ASP A 106 0.44 13.30 -4.34
N ASP A 107 0.20 14.45 -4.97
CA ASP A 107 0.98 15.67 -4.72
C ASP A 107 0.95 16.08 -3.24
N HIS A 108 -0.24 16.03 -2.62
CA HIS A 108 -0.38 16.26 -1.18
C HIS A 108 0.35 15.22 -0.34
N PHE A 109 0.35 13.95 -0.76
CA PHE A 109 1.06 12.89 -0.06
C PHE A 109 2.58 13.04 -0.17
N GLN A 110 3.11 13.38 -1.35
CA GLN A 110 4.54 13.64 -1.56
C GLN A 110 5.04 14.82 -0.71
N VAL A 111 4.25 15.89 -0.59
CA VAL A 111 4.57 16.99 0.34
C VAL A 111 4.54 16.51 1.79
N ALA A 112 3.59 15.64 2.17
CA ALA A 112 3.56 15.08 3.52
C ALA A 112 4.81 14.24 3.83
N ILE A 113 5.26 13.42 2.87
CA ILE A 113 6.50 12.63 3.00
C ILE A 113 7.69 13.56 3.23
N ALA A 114 7.87 14.60 2.41
CA ALA A 114 8.95 15.57 2.59
C ALA A 114 8.91 16.24 3.98
N LEU A 115 7.72 16.63 4.46
CA LEU A 115 7.55 17.21 5.79
C LEU A 115 7.91 16.23 6.93
N LEU A 116 7.65 14.93 6.76
CA LEU A 116 8.08 13.91 7.73
C LEU A 116 9.60 13.81 7.80
N GLN A 117 10.30 13.93 6.65
CA GLN A 117 11.76 13.94 6.63
C GLN A 117 12.36 15.14 7.36
N GLU A 118 11.65 16.26 7.35
CA GLU A 118 12.01 17.47 8.11
C GLU A 118 11.56 17.41 9.58
N GLY A 119 10.92 16.32 10.02
CA GLY A 119 10.38 16.18 11.38
C GLY A 119 9.10 16.99 11.64
N LYS A 120 8.51 17.61 10.61
CA LYS A 120 7.32 18.48 10.68
C LYS A 120 6.02 17.66 10.68
N LYS A 121 5.87 16.81 11.69
CA LYS A 121 4.79 15.81 11.80
C LYS A 121 3.39 16.42 11.67
N GLN A 122 3.13 17.54 12.34
CA GLN A 122 1.80 18.19 12.32
C GLN A 122 1.44 18.75 10.94
N GLU A 123 2.42 19.32 10.23
CA GLU A 123 2.22 19.80 8.87
C GLU A 123 2.01 18.65 7.89
N ALA A 124 2.73 17.54 8.07
CA ALA A 124 2.54 16.31 7.29
C ALA A 124 1.13 15.74 7.48
N ILE A 125 0.62 15.67 8.72
CA ILE A 125 -0.76 15.28 9.02
C ILE A 125 -1.76 16.17 8.28
N ALA A 126 -1.56 17.49 8.30
CA ALA A 126 -2.45 18.42 7.60
C ALA A 126 -2.47 18.19 6.07
N ARG A 127 -1.33 17.81 5.48
CA ARG A 127 -1.22 17.47 4.05
C ARG A 127 -1.86 16.12 3.74
N LEU A 128 -1.62 15.10 4.56
CA LEU A 128 -2.26 13.78 4.43
C LEU A 128 -3.78 13.86 4.55
N LYS A 129 -4.32 14.68 5.46
CA LYS A 129 -5.77 14.94 5.54
C LYS A 129 -6.34 15.50 4.24
N LYS A 130 -5.57 16.32 3.50
CA LYS A 130 -5.98 16.79 2.16
C LYS A 130 -5.92 15.66 1.13
N ALA A 131 -4.85 14.87 1.14
CA ALA A 131 -4.71 13.71 0.24
C ALA A 131 -5.87 12.72 0.40
N VAL A 132 -6.20 12.34 1.64
CA VAL A 132 -7.30 11.41 1.95
C VAL A 132 -8.67 11.98 1.55
N ARG A 133 -8.88 13.30 1.61
CA ARG A 133 -10.14 13.91 1.12
C ARG A 133 -10.26 13.87 -0.40
N LEU A 134 -9.15 14.02 -1.12
CA LEU A 134 -9.11 14.02 -2.59
C LEU A 134 -9.20 12.60 -3.17
N ASP A 135 -8.63 11.62 -2.48
CA ASP A 135 -8.68 10.20 -2.85
C ASP A 135 -9.15 9.35 -1.65
N PRO A 136 -10.46 9.38 -1.31
CA PRO A 136 -10.99 8.75 -0.11
C PRO A 136 -10.91 7.22 -0.14
N GLN A 137 -10.75 6.61 -1.32
CA GLN A 137 -10.60 5.16 -1.48
C GLN A 137 -9.14 4.70 -1.30
N ASN A 138 -8.20 5.64 -1.12
CA ASN A 138 -6.79 5.34 -0.90
C ASN A 138 -6.52 4.98 0.56
N TRP A 139 -6.73 3.71 0.88
CA TRP A 139 -6.42 3.13 2.18
C TRP A 139 -4.93 3.17 2.52
N LEU A 140 -4.03 3.20 1.52
CA LEU A 140 -2.61 3.37 1.75
C LEU A 140 -2.33 4.73 2.39
N MET A 141 -2.79 5.83 1.76
CA MET A 141 -2.65 7.18 2.32
C MET A 141 -3.36 7.34 3.67
N ARG A 142 -4.55 6.75 3.81
CA ARG A 142 -5.32 6.80 5.07
C ARG A 142 -4.61 6.09 6.21
N LYS A 143 -4.04 4.91 5.96
CA LYS A 143 -3.26 4.19 6.98
C LYS A 143 -1.98 4.92 7.35
N GLN A 144 -1.32 5.58 6.40
CA GLN A 144 -0.17 6.45 6.71
C GLN A 144 -0.57 7.59 7.64
N LEU A 145 -1.70 8.28 7.36
CA LEU A 145 -2.24 9.29 8.26
C LEU A 145 -2.47 8.73 9.67
N TRP A 146 -3.12 7.58 9.79
CA TRP A 146 -3.39 6.96 11.08
C TRP A 146 -2.14 6.51 11.83
N ALA A 147 -1.17 5.93 11.14
CA ALA A 147 0.09 5.49 11.76
C ALA A 147 0.92 6.67 12.28
N ILE A 148 0.77 7.84 11.68
CA ILE A 148 1.39 9.08 12.15
C ILE A 148 0.59 9.67 13.33
N ASP A 149 -0.74 9.71 13.23
CA ASP A 149 -1.65 10.31 14.24
C ASP A 149 -1.73 9.48 15.53
N ALA A 150 -1.69 8.15 15.43
CA ALA A 150 -1.82 7.19 16.53
C ALA A 150 -0.80 6.03 16.38
N PRO A 151 0.50 6.29 16.56
CA PRO A 151 1.56 5.32 16.29
C PRO A 151 1.45 4.04 17.15
N GLU A 152 0.98 4.17 18.39
CA GLU A 152 0.72 3.03 19.28
C GLU A 152 -0.23 1.98 18.69
N ALA A 153 -1.20 2.37 17.85
CA ALA A 153 -2.11 1.42 17.19
C ALA A 153 -1.45 0.61 16.07
N PHE A 154 -0.26 1.01 15.62
CA PHE A 154 0.45 0.40 14.49
C PHE A 154 1.79 -0.23 14.89
N TYR A 155 2.49 0.32 15.87
CA TYR A 155 3.90 -0.01 16.14
C TYR A 155 4.18 -0.55 17.55
N ALA A 156 3.25 -0.47 18.51
CA ALA A 156 3.48 -0.95 19.88
C ALA A 156 3.40 -2.48 20.04
N GLY A 157 2.92 -3.17 19.01
CA GLY A 157 2.63 -4.60 19.00
C GLY A 157 1.93 -4.96 17.70
N GLU A 158 1.14 -6.03 17.71
CA GLU A 158 0.31 -6.34 16.54
C GLU A 158 -0.61 -5.16 16.22
N VAL A 159 -0.83 -4.95 14.92
CA VAL A 159 -1.66 -3.86 14.42
C VAL A 159 -3.05 -3.95 15.07
N ASN A 160 -3.48 -2.88 15.71
CA ASN A 160 -4.76 -2.84 16.42
C ASN A 160 -5.90 -2.61 15.42
N TYR A 161 -6.50 -3.71 14.95
CA TYR A 161 -7.62 -3.67 14.00
C TYR A 161 -8.91 -3.12 14.61
N ASP A 162 -9.17 -3.38 15.90
CA ASP A 162 -10.35 -2.84 16.59
C ASP A 162 -10.30 -1.30 16.63
N TRP A 163 -9.10 -0.74 16.87
CA TRP A 163 -8.87 0.70 16.79
C TRP A 163 -9.10 1.23 15.37
N GLN A 164 -8.65 0.51 14.33
CA GLN A 164 -8.89 0.91 12.94
C GLN A 164 -10.38 0.94 12.60
N GLU A 165 -11.15 -0.08 13.00
CA GLU A 165 -12.60 -0.10 12.77
C GLU A 165 -13.31 1.05 13.51
N ALA A 166 -12.99 1.25 14.78
CA ALA A 166 -13.54 2.38 15.55
C ALA A 166 -13.20 3.75 14.90
N ARG A 167 -11.98 3.89 14.36
CA ARG A 167 -11.55 5.11 13.66
C ARG A 167 -12.32 5.31 12.36
N LYS A 168 -12.55 4.26 11.57
CA LYS A 168 -13.40 4.32 10.35
C LYS A 168 -14.81 4.80 10.68
N GLU A 169 -15.42 4.23 11.71
CA GLU A 169 -16.77 4.61 12.13
C GLU A 169 -16.84 6.07 12.58
N ALA A 170 -15.83 6.54 13.32
CA ALA A 170 -15.75 7.93 13.74
C ALA A 170 -15.64 8.88 12.54
N GLU A 171 -14.75 8.58 11.59
CA GLU A 171 -14.59 9.36 10.36
C GLU A 171 -15.89 9.38 9.52
N ALA A 172 -16.59 8.25 9.41
CA ALA A 172 -17.88 8.18 8.73
C ALA A 172 -18.94 9.06 9.41
N LYS A 173 -18.99 9.08 10.74
CA LYS A 173 -19.91 9.94 11.51
C LYS A 173 -19.56 11.43 11.39
N GLU A 174 -18.28 11.78 11.30
CA GLU A 174 -17.85 13.16 11.09
C GLU A 174 -18.26 13.69 9.71
N LEU A 175 -18.14 12.86 8.68
CA LEU A 175 -18.58 13.20 7.31
C LEU A 175 -20.09 13.47 7.28
N LEU A 176 -20.91 12.61 7.90
CA LEU A 176 -22.36 12.78 7.97
C LEU A 176 -22.82 14.01 8.78
N LYS A 177 -21.96 14.60 9.61
CA LYS A 177 -22.26 15.83 10.37
C LYS A 177 -21.83 17.10 9.63
N SER A 178 -21.04 16.96 8.57
CA SER A 178 -20.51 18.07 7.77
C SER A 178 -21.33 18.36 6.51
N GLU A 179 -22.40 17.58 6.26
CA GLU A 179 -23.44 17.77 5.24
C GLU A 179 -24.70 18.41 5.86
#